data_AF-A0A9Q0F8E0-F1
#
_entry.id   AF-A0A9Q0F8E0-F1
#
_cell.length_a   1.000
_cell.length_b   1.000
_cell.length_c   1.000
_cell.angle_alpha   90.00
_cell.angle_beta   90.00
_cell.angle_gamma   90.00
#
_symmetry.space_group_name_H-M   'P 1'
#
loop_
_entity.id
_entity.type
_entity.pdbx_description
1 polymer ?
#
loop_
_entity_poly.entity_id
_entity_poly.type
_entity_poly.pdbx_seq_one_letter_code
_entity_poly.pdbx_strand_id
1 'polypeptide(L)'
;MEMSHRGKEFLSIIQKAEADLRALLNIPENYEVLFLQGGATTQFAAIPLNLVEPEDTVDYLVTGSWGDKAFKEAQKYSKPMVVWSRKAEKYTKIPFFDGLEQIHAENKSLYNTPPCFGIYMCGLVFDDLLAQGGLEEVERKNKKKADLLYNAIDEKKK
;
A
#
# COMPACT_ATOMS: atom_id res chain seq x y z
N MET A 1 26.85 14.62 7.95
CA MET A 1 27.40 13.36 8.46
C MET A 1 27.24 12.35 7.32
N GLU A 2 28.33 11.93 6.69
CA GLU A 2 28.27 10.93 5.62
C GLU A 2 28.26 9.53 6.24
N MET A 3 27.30 8.70 5.86
CA MET A 3 27.19 7.31 6.32
C MET A 3 27.28 6.39 5.09
N SER A 4 28.19 5.42 5.13
CA SER A 4 28.31 4.42 4.08
C SER A 4 27.19 3.39 4.19
N HIS A 5 26.50 3.10 3.08
CA HIS A 5 25.48 2.04 3.01
C HIS A 5 26.03 0.63 3.25
N ARG A 6 27.36 0.45 3.21
CA ARG A 6 28.03 -0.82 3.57
C ARG A 6 28.63 -0.79 4.97
N GLY A 7 28.55 0.35 5.66
CA GLY A 7 29.06 0.53 7.01
C GLY A 7 28.19 -0.20 8.03
N LYS A 8 28.81 -0.64 9.14
CA LYS A 8 28.10 -1.34 10.23
C LYS A 8 26.90 -0.56 10.78
N GLU A 9 27.02 0.77 10.81
CA GLU A 9 25.97 1.66 11.29
C GLU A 9 24.73 1.64 10.38
N PHE A 10 24.90 1.73 9.06
CA PHE A 10 23.75 1.62 8.15
C PHE A 10 23.16 0.22 8.13
N LEU A 11 24.02 -0.81 8.17
CA LEU A 11 23.58 -2.21 8.19
C LEU A 11 22.68 -2.49 9.39
N SER A 12 23.01 -1.99 10.59
CA SER A 12 22.15 -2.16 11.76
C SER A 12 20.81 -1.42 11.60
N ILE A 13 20.80 -0.25 10.95
CA ILE A 13 19.57 0.51 10.68
C ILE A 13 18.65 -0.24 9.73
N ILE A 14 19.16 -0.70 8.59
CA ILE A 14 18.33 -1.38 7.57
C ILE A 14 17.84 -2.74 8.06
N GLN A 15 18.68 -3.49 8.79
CA GLN A 15 18.29 -4.77 9.41
C GLN A 15 17.21 -4.58 10.47
N LYS A 16 17.32 -3.54 11.30
CA LYS A 16 16.29 -3.21 12.28
C LYS A 16 14.99 -2.81 11.58
N ALA A 17 15.05 -1.98 10.54
CA ALA A 17 13.87 -1.56 9.79
C ALA A 17 13.14 -2.76 9.14
N GLU A 18 13.89 -3.71 8.58
CA GLU A 18 13.33 -4.96 8.06
C GLU A 18 12.65 -5.78 9.17
N ALA A 19 13.36 -6.01 10.29
CA ALA A 19 12.83 -6.80 11.40
C ALA A 19 11.56 -6.18 12.01
N ASP A 20 11.56 -4.86 12.21
CA ASP A 20 10.38 -4.13 12.71
C ASP A 20 9.20 -4.26 11.73
N LEU A 21 9.43 -4.16 10.41
CA LEU A 21 8.39 -4.30 9.40
C LEU A 21 7.83 -5.74 9.35
N ARG A 22 8.71 -6.74 9.42
CA ARG A 22 8.31 -8.15 9.48
C ARG A 22 7.47 -8.44 10.72
N ALA A 23 7.88 -7.93 11.89
CA ALA A 23 7.14 -8.09 13.13
C ALA A 23 5.78 -7.38 13.09
N LEU A 24 5.74 -6.14 12.60
CA LEU A 24 4.52 -5.33 12.53
C LEU A 24 3.45 -5.97 11.62
N LEU A 25 3.87 -6.53 10.49
CA LEU A 25 2.97 -7.09 9.48
C LEU A 25 2.87 -8.61 9.51
N ASN A 26 3.53 -9.26 10.47
CA ASN A 26 3.64 -10.71 10.57
C ASN A 26 4.09 -11.37 9.25
N ILE A 27 5.14 -10.82 8.64
CA ILE A 27 5.65 -11.28 7.33
C ILE A 27 6.40 -12.61 7.54
N PRO A 28 5.98 -13.71 6.91
CA PRO A 28 6.65 -15.00 7.06
C PRO A 28 8.01 -15.03 6.37
N GLU A 29 8.86 -15.98 6.76
CA GLU A 29 10.25 -16.10 6.27
C GLU A 29 10.33 -16.40 4.76
N ASN A 30 9.26 -16.94 4.15
CA ASN A 30 9.21 -17.22 2.71
C ASN A 30 8.84 -16.00 1.85
N TYR A 31 8.82 -14.80 2.42
CA TYR A 31 8.66 -13.54 1.71
C TYR A 31 9.89 -12.65 1.91
N GLU A 32 10.36 -12.06 0.81
CA GLU A 32 11.45 -11.08 0.81
C GLU A 32 10.94 -9.67 1.09
N VAL A 33 11.74 -8.88 1.81
CA VAL A 33 11.45 -7.47 2.11
C VAL A 33 12.49 -6.60 1.42
N LEU A 34 12.02 -5.72 0.52
CA LEU A 34 12.89 -4.85 -0.28
C LEU A 34 12.62 -3.37 0.02
N PHE A 35 13.69 -2.60 0.19
CA PHE A 35 13.65 -1.13 0.28
C PHE A 35 14.12 -0.53 -1.04
N LEU A 36 13.18 0.00 -1.84
CA LEU A 36 13.45 0.44 -3.21
C LEU A 36 13.17 1.94 -3.41
N GLN A 37 13.89 2.54 -4.35
CA GLN A 37 13.66 3.92 -4.80
C GLN A 37 12.55 3.99 -5.85
N GLY A 38 12.18 5.20 -6.28
CA GLY A 38 11.24 5.44 -7.38
C GLY A 38 9.75 5.43 -6.99
N GLY A 39 9.43 4.93 -5.79
CA GLY A 39 8.06 4.90 -5.27
C GLY A 39 7.13 3.98 -6.05
N ALA A 40 5.82 4.09 -5.78
CA ALA A 40 4.81 3.17 -6.31
C ALA A 40 4.74 3.16 -7.85
N THR A 41 4.90 4.31 -8.51
CA THR A 41 4.82 4.40 -9.97
C THR A 41 5.94 3.61 -10.66
N THR A 42 7.14 3.58 -10.10
CA THR A 42 8.24 2.74 -10.63
C THR A 42 7.89 1.26 -10.49
N GLN A 43 7.19 0.87 -9.43
CA GLN A 43 6.76 -0.52 -9.24
C GLN A 43 5.71 -0.97 -10.27
N PHE A 44 4.92 -0.05 -10.85
CA PHE A 44 3.99 -0.39 -11.93
C PHE A 44 4.69 -0.97 -13.16
N ALA A 45 5.95 -0.58 -13.42
CA ALA A 45 6.79 -1.16 -14.45
C ALA A 45 7.64 -2.32 -13.92
N ALA A 46 8.18 -2.20 -12.70
CA ALA A 46 9.08 -3.22 -12.14
C ALA A 46 8.38 -4.57 -11.93
N ILE A 47 7.11 -4.58 -11.51
CA ILE A 47 6.34 -5.80 -11.30
C ILE A 47 6.27 -6.64 -12.59
N PRO A 48 5.72 -6.13 -13.72
CA PRO A 48 5.64 -6.94 -14.92
C PRO A 48 7.05 -7.32 -15.45
N LEU A 49 8.02 -6.41 -15.40
CA LEU A 49 9.38 -6.71 -15.86
C LEU A 49 10.09 -7.85 -15.09
N ASN A 50 9.66 -8.16 -13.87
CA ASN A 50 10.27 -9.22 -13.06
C ASN A 50 9.42 -10.49 -12.97
N LEU A 51 8.10 -10.39 -13.14
CA LEU A 51 7.17 -11.47 -12.79
C LEU A 51 6.37 -12.03 -13.96
N VAL A 52 6.39 -11.39 -15.13
CA VAL A 52 5.56 -11.80 -16.26
C VAL A 52 6.36 -11.79 -17.55
N GLU A 53 6.04 -12.72 -18.45
CA GLU A 53 6.56 -12.71 -19.81
C GLU A 53 5.69 -11.81 -20.70
N PRO A 54 6.22 -11.29 -21.83
CA PRO A 54 5.47 -10.39 -22.72
C PRO A 54 4.15 -10.96 -23.26
N GLU A 55 4.06 -12.29 -23.37
CA GLU A 55 2.88 -12.99 -23.86
C GLU A 55 1.85 -13.30 -22.76
N ASP A 56 2.24 -13.14 -21.49
CA ASP A 56 1.37 -13.45 -20.36
C ASP A 56 0.20 -12.48 -20.26
N THR A 57 -0.94 -13.06 -19.87
CA THR A 57 -2.15 -12.30 -19.59
C THR A 57 -2.21 -11.98 -18.11
N VAL A 58 -2.36 -10.71 -17.77
CA VAL A 58 -2.27 -10.21 -16.39
C VAL A 58 -3.56 -9.50 -15.99
N ASP A 59 -4.26 -10.01 -14.99
CA ASP A 59 -5.55 -9.51 -14.59
C ASP A 59 -5.41 -8.32 -13.64
N TYR A 60 -6.08 -7.22 -13.99
CA TYR A 60 -6.12 -5.97 -13.25
C TYR A 60 -7.53 -5.66 -12.75
N LEU A 61 -7.61 -5.30 -11.46
CA LEU A 61 -8.81 -4.75 -10.81
C LEU A 61 -8.67 -3.24 -10.67
N VAL A 62 -9.36 -2.49 -11.53
CA VAL A 62 -9.22 -1.03 -11.60
C VAL A 62 -10.32 -0.33 -10.79
N THR A 63 -10.03 -0.11 -9.51
CA THR A 63 -10.90 0.56 -8.52
C THR A 63 -10.57 2.03 -8.30
N GLY A 64 -9.64 2.62 -9.07
CA GLY A 64 -9.21 4.01 -8.85
C GLY A 64 -8.20 4.50 -9.86
N SER A 65 -7.79 5.76 -9.71
CA SER A 65 -6.79 6.40 -10.58
C SER A 65 -5.42 5.70 -10.55
N TRP A 66 -5.03 5.12 -9.42
CA TRP A 66 -3.79 4.36 -9.29
C TRP A 66 -3.82 3.05 -10.05
N GLY A 67 -4.93 2.30 -9.96
CA GLY A 67 -5.12 1.08 -10.76
C GLY A 67 -5.13 1.37 -12.26
N ASP A 68 -5.73 2.48 -12.69
CA ASP A 68 -5.72 2.89 -14.10
C ASP A 68 -4.31 3.19 -14.61
N LYS A 69 -3.48 3.83 -13.77
CA LYS A 69 -2.06 4.09 -14.10
C LYS A 69 -1.24 2.80 -14.12
N ALA A 70 -1.43 1.91 -13.16
CA ALA A 70 -0.73 0.64 -13.09
C ALA A 70 -1.04 -0.25 -14.30
N PHE A 71 -2.33 -0.37 -14.66
CA PHE A 71 -2.78 -1.09 -15.85
C PHE A 71 -2.14 -0.54 -17.13
N LYS A 72 -2.20 0.79 -17.33
CA LYS A 72 -1.59 1.45 -18.49
C LYS A 72 -0.08 1.24 -18.59
N GLU A 73 0.61 1.21 -17.45
CA GLU A 73 2.06 0.98 -17.44
C GLU A 73 2.39 -0.46 -17.84
N ALA A 74 1.64 -1.45 -17.33
CA ALA A 74 1.88 -2.86 -17.65
C ALA A 74 1.59 -3.24 -19.11
N GLN A 75 0.78 -2.46 -19.83
CA GLN A 75 0.55 -2.64 -21.28
C GLN A 75 1.84 -2.51 -22.11
N LYS A 76 2.90 -1.90 -21.57
CA LYS A 76 4.20 -1.80 -22.23
C LYS A 76 5.00 -3.09 -22.18
N TYR A 77 4.67 -4.00 -21.26
CA TYR A 77 5.52 -5.12 -20.87
C TYR A 77 4.81 -6.49 -20.93
N SER A 78 3.48 -6.51 -21.07
CA SER A 78 2.66 -7.73 -21.03
C SER A 78 1.31 -7.50 -21.72
N LYS A 79 0.39 -8.49 -21.67
CA LYS A 79 -0.98 -8.37 -22.16
C LYS A 79 -1.98 -8.26 -21.00
N PRO A 80 -2.00 -7.14 -20.25
CA PRO A 80 -2.90 -7.03 -19.13
C PRO A 80 -4.36 -6.92 -19.58
N MET A 81 -5.28 -7.49 -18.80
CA MET A 81 -6.72 -7.35 -18.98
C MET A 81 -7.36 -6.72 -17.76
N VAL A 82 -8.35 -5.86 -17.99
CA VAL A 82 -9.17 -5.31 -16.90
C VAL A 82 -10.32 -6.28 -16.64
N VAL A 83 -10.21 -7.08 -15.59
CA VAL A 83 -11.28 -8.01 -15.19
C VAL A 83 -12.41 -7.30 -14.44
N TRP A 84 -12.14 -6.11 -13.89
CA TRP A 84 -13.18 -5.28 -13.31
C TRP A 84 -12.78 -3.81 -13.26
N SER A 85 -13.72 -2.91 -13.60
CA SER A 85 -13.56 -1.47 -13.38
C SER A 85 -14.90 -0.75 -13.24
N ARG A 86 -14.95 0.24 -12.35
CA ARG A 86 -16.06 1.21 -12.24
C ARG A 86 -15.62 2.62 -12.60
N LYS A 87 -14.66 2.74 -13.53
CA LYS A 87 -14.18 4.03 -14.04
C LYS A 87 -15.31 4.93 -14.57
N ALA A 88 -16.28 4.35 -15.27
CA ALA A 88 -17.47 5.06 -15.75
C ALA A 88 -18.33 5.65 -14.61
N GLU A 89 -18.31 5.02 -13.44
CA GLU A 89 -19.04 5.44 -12.23
C GLU A 89 -18.13 6.18 -11.23
N LYS A 90 -17.02 6.76 -11.71
CA LYS A 90 -16.04 7.51 -10.89
C LYS A 90 -15.49 6.73 -9.70
N TYR A 91 -15.36 5.41 -9.84
CA TYR A 91 -14.77 4.54 -8.81
C TYR A 91 -15.51 4.53 -7.46
N THR A 92 -16.83 4.72 -7.49
CA THR A 92 -17.67 4.81 -6.28
C THR A 92 -18.02 3.46 -5.64
N LYS A 93 -17.50 2.35 -6.19
CA LYS A 93 -17.79 0.99 -5.76
C LYS A 93 -16.53 0.15 -5.80
N ILE A 94 -16.56 -0.98 -5.09
CA ILE A 94 -15.56 -2.05 -5.14
C ILE A 94 -16.25 -3.34 -5.62
N PRO A 95 -15.53 -4.30 -6.19
CA PRO A 95 -16.13 -5.58 -6.55
C PRO A 95 -16.60 -6.32 -5.28
N PHE A 96 -17.66 -7.11 -5.41
CA PHE A 96 -17.93 -8.16 -4.44
C PHE A 96 -16.94 -9.30 -4.70
N PHE A 97 -16.33 -9.84 -3.66
CA PHE A 97 -15.25 -10.81 -3.80
C PHE A 97 -15.73 -12.22 -4.17
N ASP A 98 -17.03 -12.51 -3.99
CA ASP A 98 -17.65 -13.74 -4.45
C ASP A 98 -17.58 -13.82 -6.00
N GLY A 99 -16.81 -14.79 -6.51
CA GLY A 99 -16.69 -15.09 -7.94
C GLY A 99 -15.45 -14.51 -8.65
N LEU A 100 -14.63 -13.69 -7.99
CA LEU A 100 -13.38 -13.18 -8.59
C LEU A 100 -12.33 -14.27 -8.82
N GLU A 101 -12.29 -15.28 -7.95
CA GLU A 101 -11.40 -16.44 -8.08
C GLU A 101 -11.72 -17.28 -9.33
N GLN A 102 -13.00 -17.35 -9.69
CA GLN A 102 -13.47 -18.12 -10.84
C GLN A 102 -13.06 -17.47 -12.17
N ILE A 103 -13.17 -16.14 -12.27
CA ILE A 103 -12.72 -15.37 -13.44
C ILE A 103 -11.20 -15.55 -13.67
N HIS A 104 -10.43 -15.56 -12.59
CA HIS A 104 -8.98 -15.74 -12.63
C HIS A 104 -8.57 -17.13 -13.17
N ALA A 105 -9.23 -18.17 -12.66
CA ALA A 105 -8.99 -19.55 -13.08
C ALA A 105 -9.38 -19.77 -14.55
N GLU A 106 -10.48 -19.16 -15.01
CA GLU A 106 -10.93 -19.22 -16.40
C GLU A 106 -9.96 -18.53 -17.36
N ASN A 107 -9.34 -17.42 -16.94
CA ASN A 107 -8.44 -16.61 -17.77
C ASN A 107 -6.97 -17.06 -17.77
N LYS A 108 -6.59 -18.05 -16.95
CA LYS A 108 -5.19 -18.50 -16.77
C LYS A 108 -4.21 -17.34 -16.49
N SER A 109 -4.65 -16.37 -15.70
CA SER A 109 -3.88 -15.13 -15.47
C SER A 109 -3.04 -15.19 -14.19
N LEU A 110 -2.11 -14.25 -14.00
CA LEU A 110 -1.40 -13.98 -12.74
C LEU A 110 -1.99 -12.74 -12.05
N TYR A 111 -2.12 -12.75 -10.72
CA TYR A 111 -2.65 -11.60 -9.97
C TYR A 111 -1.75 -10.37 -10.09
N ASN A 112 -2.34 -9.22 -10.46
CA ASN A 112 -1.66 -7.93 -10.39
C ASN A 112 -2.60 -6.79 -9.90
N THR A 113 -2.43 -6.50 -8.61
CA THR A 113 -2.74 -5.30 -7.80
C THR A 113 -4.08 -4.55 -7.93
N PRO A 114 -4.76 -4.40 -6.78
CA PRO A 114 -5.07 -3.11 -6.15
C PRO A 114 -4.22 -2.92 -4.87
N PRO A 115 -4.21 -1.74 -4.22
CA PRO A 115 -3.44 -1.50 -2.99
C PRO A 115 -4.07 -2.24 -1.81
N CYS A 116 -4.08 -3.58 -1.83
CA CYS A 116 -4.66 -4.41 -0.77
C CYS A 116 -4.04 -4.04 0.58
N PHE A 117 -2.73 -3.81 0.60
CA PHE A 117 -2.04 -3.33 1.79
C PHE A 117 -2.54 -1.95 2.24
N GLY A 118 -2.63 -0.97 1.35
CA GLY A 118 -3.13 0.36 1.70
C GLY A 118 -4.58 0.35 2.17
N ILE A 119 -5.44 -0.44 1.52
CA ILE A 119 -6.85 -0.60 1.87
C ILE A 119 -6.99 -1.33 3.20
N TYR A 120 -6.17 -2.36 3.45
CA TYR A 120 -6.13 -3.09 4.72
C TYR A 120 -5.66 -2.20 5.87
N MET A 121 -4.57 -1.44 5.67
CA MET A 121 -4.09 -0.47 6.66
C MET A 121 -5.12 0.61 6.96
N CYS A 122 -5.81 1.13 5.94
CA CYS A 122 -6.96 2.03 6.14
C CYS A 122 -8.05 1.34 6.97
N GLY A 123 -8.38 0.07 6.69
CA GLY A 123 -9.36 -0.71 7.45
C GLY A 123 -9.00 -0.81 8.94
N LEU A 124 -7.76 -1.19 9.26
CA LEU A 124 -7.28 -1.27 10.65
C LEU A 124 -7.33 0.08 11.36
N VAL A 125 -6.96 1.16 10.67
CA VAL A 125 -7.07 2.53 11.22
C VAL A 125 -8.53 2.90 11.47
N PHE A 126 -9.45 2.53 10.58
CA PHE A 126 -10.88 2.81 10.77
C PHE A 126 -11.45 2.03 11.97
N ASP A 127 -11.10 0.76 12.11
CA ASP A 127 -11.53 -0.06 13.24
C ASP A 127 -11.04 0.51 14.58
N ASP A 128 -9.78 0.96 14.64
CA ASP A 128 -9.21 1.63 15.82
C ASP A 128 -9.92 2.97 16.12
N LEU A 129 -10.15 3.81 15.11
CA LEU A 129 -10.87 5.08 15.28
C LEU A 129 -12.30 4.86 15.78
N LEU A 130 -12.99 3.83 15.31
CA LEU A 130 -14.33 3.46 15.77
C LEU A 130 -14.31 2.94 17.21
N ALA A 131 -13.37 2.04 17.55
CA ALA A 131 -13.19 1.54 18.91
C ALA A 131 -12.89 2.67 19.92
N GLN A 132 -12.25 3.74 19.46
CA GLN A 132 -11.95 4.92 20.27
C GLN A 132 -13.13 5.89 20.47
N GLY A 133 -14.29 5.63 19.87
CA GLY A 133 -15.49 6.49 19.95
C GLY A 133 -15.77 7.31 18.70
N GLY A 134 -15.11 7.01 17.58
CA GLY A 134 -15.26 7.72 16.32
C GLY A 134 -14.50 9.05 16.26
N LEU A 135 -14.68 9.77 15.15
CA LEU A 135 -13.89 10.96 14.82
C LEU A 135 -14.05 12.10 15.84
N GLU A 136 -15.23 12.30 16.41
CA GLU A 136 -15.47 13.35 17.41
C GLU A 136 -14.65 13.12 18.69
N GLU A 137 -14.60 11.88 19.18
CA GLU A 137 -13.83 11.55 20.38
C GLU A 137 -12.32 11.59 20.13
N VAL A 138 -11.88 11.18 18.94
CA VAL A 138 -10.49 11.30 18.51
C VAL A 138 -10.09 12.78 18.37
N GLU A 139 -10.95 13.63 17.80
CA GLU A 139 -10.72 15.07 17.72
C GLU A 139 -10.60 15.69 19.11
N ARG A 140 -11.51 15.34 20.04
CA ARG A 140 -11.47 15.82 21.43
C ARG A 140 -10.16 15.43 22.13
N LYS A 141 -9.74 14.18 21.98
CA LYS A 141 -8.45 13.68 22.51
C LYS A 141 -7.27 14.43 21.90
N ASN A 142 -7.30 14.67 20.59
CA ASN A 142 -6.22 15.38 19.88
C ASN A 142 -6.14 16.85 20.29
N LYS A 143 -7.27 17.56 20.42
CA LYS A 143 -7.32 18.92 20.98
C LYS A 143 -6.71 18.98 22.37
N LYS A 144 -7.11 18.09 23.28
CA LYS A 144 -6.53 18.03 24.64
C LYS A 144 -5.01 17.82 24.63
N LYS A 145 -4.50 16.93 23.77
CA LYS A 145 -3.05 16.69 23.63
C LYS A 145 -2.33 17.90 23.04
N ALA A 146 -2.91 18.52 22.03
CA ALA A 146 -2.38 19.72 21.39
C ALA A 146 -2.33 20.88 22.39
N ASP A 147 -3.42 21.12 23.13
CA ASP A 147 -3.50 22.19 24.14
C ASP A 147 -2.42 22.02 25.22
N LEU A 148 -2.18 20.79 25.69
CA LEU A 148 -1.07 20.50 26.62
C LEU A 148 0.29 20.96 26.09
N LEU A 149 0.57 20.73 24.81
CA LEU A 149 1.82 21.12 24.16
C LEU A 149 1.88 22.63 23.91
N TYR A 150 0.82 23.20 23.32
CA TYR A 150 0.79 24.61 22.92
C TYR A 150 0.72 25.53 24.12
N ASN A 151 -0.04 25.19 25.17
CA ASN A 151 -0.05 25.97 26.42
C ASN A 151 1.34 26.00 27.06
N ALA A 152 2.07 24.87 27.07
CA ALA A 152 3.43 24.83 27.61
C ALA A 152 4.42 25.67 26.79
N ILE A 153 4.24 25.76 25.48
CA ILE A 153 5.05 26.64 24.60
C ILE A 153 4.74 28.11 24.88
N ASP A 154 3.46 28.46 25.02
CA ASP A 154 3.01 29.84 25.21
C ASP A 154 3.34 30.37 26.62
N GLU A 155 3.30 29.51 27.63
CA GLU A 155 3.75 29.84 28.99
C GLU A 155 5.25 30.17 29.07
N LYS A 156 6.09 29.56 28.20
CA LYS A 156 7.53 29.85 28.12
C LYS A 156 7.87 31.12 27.33
N LYS A 157 6.90 31.74 26.66
CA LYS A 157 7.08 33.02 25.95
C LYS A 157 6.72 34.25 26.81
N LYS A 158 6.18 34.04 28.02
CA LYS A 158 6.05 35.07 29.06
C LYS A 158 7.32 35.15 29.89
#